data_AF-Q74K29-F1
#
_entry.id   AF-Q74K29-F1
#
_cell.length_a   1.000
_cell.length_b   1.000
_cell.length_c   1.000
_cell.angle_alpha   90.00
_cell.angle_beta   90.00
_cell.angle_gamma   90.00
#
_symmetry.space_group_name_H-M   'P 1'
#
loop_
_entity.id
_entity.type
_entity.pdbx_description
1 polymer ?
#
loop_
_entity_poly.entity_id
_entity_poly.type
_entity_poly.pdbx_seq_one_letter_code
_entity_poly.pdbx_strand_id
1 'polypeptide(L)'
;MNNNFLAMEKNIHDFAQELYFRNEAATDLVEKDEQKDLLHFDRSGVEELQEIAGILKDFCQPQVRAILEVSEDAKKTDLDQNLLRDQSHQLLQNYANLEKLVAYVEKQAEQKNKKLSKQWVELKENLAKMNINQIEDIEKTTKSMS
;
A
#
# COMPACT_ATOMS: atom_id res chain seq x y z
N MET A 1 -19.07 -25.33 2.66
CA MET A 1 -18.35 -24.46 1.71
C MET A 1 -17.95 -23.09 2.30
N ASN A 2 -17.75 -22.97 3.63
CA ASN A 2 -17.50 -21.68 4.29
C ASN A 2 -16.00 -21.45 4.65
N ASN A 3 -15.17 -22.49 4.61
CA ASN A 3 -13.76 -22.42 5.04
C ASN A 3 -12.87 -21.64 4.07
N ASN A 4 -13.26 -21.50 2.79
CA ASN A 4 -12.47 -20.77 1.80
C ASN A 4 -12.67 -19.25 1.93
N PHE A 5 -13.90 -18.80 2.23
CA PHE A 5 -14.23 -17.39 2.40
C PHE A 5 -13.47 -16.75 3.57
N LEU A 6 -13.63 -17.34 4.77
CA LEU A 6 -12.99 -16.80 5.98
C LEU A 6 -11.46 -16.78 5.88
N ALA A 7 -10.87 -17.74 5.15
CA ALA A 7 -9.44 -17.75 4.89
C ALA A 7 -9.03 -16.61 3.94
N MET A 8 -9.79 -16.36 2.87
CA MET A 8 -9.54 -15.25 1.94
C MET A 8 -9.71 -13.88 2.63
N GLU A 9 -10.78 -13.69 3.41
CA GLU A 9 -11.00 -12.48 4.21
C GLU A 9 -9.87 -12.24 5.20
N LYS A 10 -9.40 -13.28 5.90
CA LYS A 10 -8.24 -13.15 6.80
C LYS A 10 -7.00 -12.67 6.06
N ASN A 11 -6.74 -13.22 4.87
CA ASN A 11 -5.58 -12.82 4.07
C ASN A 11 -5.70 -11.36 3.58
N ILE A 12 -6.89 -10.94 3.16
CA ILE A 12 -7.19 -9.55 2.80
C ILE A 12 -6.95 -8.63 4.01
N HIS A 13 -7.51 -8.99 5.16
CA HIS A 13 -7.36 -8.21 6.40
C HIS A 13 -5.89 -8.07 6.81
N ASP A 14 -5.14 -9.19 6.89
CA ASP A 14 -3.73 -9.18 7.29
C ASP A 14 -2.89 -8.33 6.31
N PHE A 15 -3.13 -8.46 5.01
CA PHE A 15 -2.45 -7.66 4.00
C PHE A 15 -2.82 -6.17 4.10
N ALA A 16 -4.11 -5.86 4.30
CA ALA A 16 -4.59 -4.49 4.48
C ALA A 16 -3.93 -3.84 5.71
N GLN A 17 -3.81 -4.57 6.82
CA GLN A 17 -3.16 -4.09 8.03
C GLN A 17 -1.68 -3.81 7.80
N GLU A 18 -1.00 -4.71 7.10
CA GLU A 18 0.39 -4.52 6.70
C GLU A 18 0.59 -3.31 5.79
N LEU A 19 -0.30 -3.11 4.82
CA LEU A 19 -0.24 -2.00 3.88
C LEU A 19 -0.54 -0.66 4.56
N TYR A 20 -1.50 -0.64 5.50
CA TYR A 20 -1.85 0.53 6.31
C TYR A 20 -0.61 1.15 6.97
N PHE A 21 0.18 0.34 7.68
CA PHE A 21 1.34 0.84 8.43
C PHE A 21 2.47 1.29 7.50
N ARG A 22 2.59 0.66 6.32
CA ARG A 22 3.60 1.05 5.34
C ARG A 22 3.25 2.36 4.64
N ASN A 23 1.97 2.60 4.36
CA ASN A 23 1.50 3.88 3.84
C ASN A 23 1.74 5.02 4.84
N GLU A 24 1.48 4.82 6.14
CA GLU A 24 1.78 5.84 7.16
C GLU A 24 3.28 6.09 7.26
N ALA A 25 4.10 5.03 7.31
CA ALA A 25 5.55 5.18 7.34
C ALA A 25 6.09 5.92 6.11
N ALA A 26 5.56 5.64 4.92
CA ALA A 26 5.97 6.31 3.69
C ALA A 26 5.60 7.81 3.69
N THR A 27 4.38 8.13 4.13
CA THR A 27 3.90 9.52 4.25
C THR A 27 4.78 10.31 5.23
N ASP A 28 5.07 9.75 6.39
CA ASP A 28 5.97 10.34 7.39
C ASP A 28 7.39 10.59 6.85
N LEU A 29 7.88 9.69 5.98
CA LEU A 29 9.21 9.83 5.39
C LEU A 29 9.25 10.95 4.34
N VAL A 30 8.22 11.09 3.52
CA VAL A 30 8.11 12.20 2.56
C VAL A 30 8.03 13.54 3.30
N GLU A 31 7.21 13.65 4.35
CA GLU A 31 7.12 14.88 5.16
C GLU A 31 8.50 15.24 5.79
N LYS A 32 9.27 14.25 6.25
CA LYS A 32 10.62 14.47 6.80
C LYS A 32 11.64 14.90 5.75
N ASP A 33 11.57 14.34 4.55
CA ASP A 33 12.50 14.70 3.48
C ASP A 33 12.16 16.06 2.88
N GLU A 34 10.88 16.44 2.79
CA GLU A 34 10.45 17.80 2.46
C GLU A 34 11.04 18.83 3.43
N GLN A 35 10.95 18.60 4.74
CA GLN A 35 11.51 19.52 5.74
C GLN A 35 13.02 19.73 5.55
N LYS A 36 13.76 18.70 5.12
CA LYS A 36 15.19 18.83 4.83
C LYS A 36 15.44 19.59 3.54
N ASP A 37 14.68 19.31 2.48
CA ASP A 37 14.88 19.94 1.18
C ASP A 37 14.46 21.42 1.18
N LEU A 38 13.45 21.79 1.99
CA LEU A 38 13.10 23.19 2.26
C LEU A 38 14.23 23.97 2.95
N LEU A 39 15.03 23.31 3.81
CA LEU A 39 16.22 23.92 4.41
C LEU A 39 17.36 24.14 3.39
N HIS A 40 17.29 23.50 2.22
CA HIS A 40 18.36 23.49 1.21
C HIS A 40 17.92 24.06 -0.16
N PHE A 41 16.70 24.60 -0.29
CA PHE A 41 16.13 25.22 -1.50
C PHE A 41 16.08 24.34 -2.77
N ASP A 42 16.02 23.02 -2.64
CA ASP A 42 15.97 22.07 -3.77
C ASP A 42 14.51 21.68 -4.11
N ARG A 43 13.78 22.57 -4.80
CA ARG A 43 12.31 22.45 -4.97
C ARG A 43 11.85 21.52 -6.10
N SER A 44 12.66 21.25 -7.12
CA SER A 44 12.18 20.60 -8.35
C SER A 44 11.86 19.10 -8.22
N GLY A 45 12.39 18.42 -7.21
CA GLY A 45 12.10 16.99 -6.96
C GLY A 45 10.93 16.74 -6.00
N VAL A 46 10.43 17.79 -5.35
CA VAL A 46 9.50 17.71 -4.21
C VAL A 46 8.04 17.54 -4.68
N GLU A 47 7.66 18.14 -5.80
CA GLU A 47 6.27 18.14 -6.28
C GLU A 47 5.75 16.73 -6.60
N GLU A 48 6.53 15.90 -7.29
CA GLU A 48 6.13 14.53 -7.64
C GLU A 48 6.14 13.59 -6.41
N LEU A 49 7.03 13.81 -5.43
CA LEU A 49 6.95 13.12 -4.13
C LEU A 49 5.67 13.45 -3.39
N GLN A 50 5.31 14.73 -3.37
CA GLN A 50 4.11 15.23 -2.71
C GLN A 50 2.85 14.75 -3.40
N GLU A 51 2.83 14.67 -4.73
CA GLU A 51 1.71 14.12 -5.47
C GLU A 51 1.46 12.65 -5.09
N ILE A 52 2.50 11.82 -5.12
CA ILE A 52 2.37 10.40 -4.79
C ILE A 52 2.02 10.22 -3.31
N ALA A 53 2.65 10.97 -2.40
CA ALA A 53 2.32 10.94 -0.97
C ALA A 53 0.87 11.40 -0.68
N GLY A 54 0.40 12.42 -1.40
CA GLY A 54 -0.99 12.87 -1.36
C GLY A 54 -1.94 11.76 -1.81
N ILE A 55 -1.63 11.03 -2.88
CA ILE A 55 -2.41 9.86 -3.30
C ILE A 55 -2.47 8.81 -2.18
N LEU A 56 -1.34 8.50 -1.55
CA LEU A 56 -1.30 7.54 -0.44
C LEU A 56 -2.18 7.99 0.74
N LYS A 57 -2.08 9.26 1.14
CA LYS A 57 -2.77 9.81 2.31
C LYS A 57 -4.26 10.01 2.09
N ASP A 58 -4.64 10.58 0.95
CA ASP A 58 -6.00 11.07 0.70
C ASP A 58 -6.88 10.01 0.02
N PHE A 59 -6.28 9.01 -0.66
CA PHE A 59 -7.03 7.98 -1.38
C PHE A 59 -6.70 6.56 -0.89
N CYS A 60 -5.42 6.18 -0.82
CA CYS A 60 -5.06 4.80 -0.46
C CYS A 60 -5.40 4.49 1.00
N GLN A 61 -5.03 5.36 1.93
CA GLN A 61 -5.21 5.12 3.36
C GLN A 61 -6.69 5.00 3.77
N PRO A 62 -7.61 5.86 3.28
CA PRO A 62 -9.04 5.68 3.52
C PRO A 62 -9.60 4.37 2.97
N GLN A 63 -9.18 3.94 1.77
CA GLN A 63 -9.60 2.65 1.21
C GLN A 63 -9.14 1.48 2.07
N VAL A 64 -7.85 1.46 2.46
CA VAL A 64 -7.31 0.40 3.32
C VAL A 64 -8.03 0.36 4.68
N ARG A 65 -8.37 1.52 5.27
CA ARG A 65 -9.18 1.60 6.51
C ARG A 65 -10.56 1.00 6.32
N ALA A 66 -11.26 1.35 5.25
CA ALA A 66 -12.58 0.80 4.95
C ALA A 66 -12.53 -0.73 4.79
N ILE A 67 -11.49 -1.27 4.14
CA ILE A 67 -11.29 -2.72 4.01
C ILE A 67 -11.12 -3.37 5.38
N LEU A 68 -10.31 -2.79 6.26
CA LEU A 68 -10.12 -3.30 7.62
C LEU A 68 -11.43 -3.33 8.42
N GLU A 69 -12.20 -2.25 8.39
CA GLU A 69 -13.50 -2.15 9.07
C GLU A 69 -14.48 -3.22 8.55
N VAL A 70 -14.57 -3.36 7.22
CA VAL A 70 -15.48 -4.34 6.61
C VAL A 70 -15.05 -5.78 6.88
N SER A 71 -13.76 -6.11 6.81
CA SER A 71 -13.29 -7.47 7.08
C SER A 71 -13.39 -7.86 8.55
N GLU A 72 -13.35 -6.91 9.49
CA GLU A 72 -13.68 -7.18 10.90
C GLU A 72 -15.15 -7.60 11.09
N ASP A 73 -16.06 -6.98 10.32
CA ASP A 73 -17.50 -7.26 10.35
C ASP A 73 -17.91 -8.48 9.53
N ALA A 74 -17.18 -8.81 8.46
CA ALA A 74 -17.43 -9.94 7.55
C ALA A 74 -17.35 -11.33 8.21
N LYS A 75 -16.86 -11.41 9.46
CA LYS A 75 -16.88 -12.62 10.31
C LYS A 75 -18.30 -13.19 10.56
N LYS A 76 -19.37 -12.55 10.05
CA LYS A 76 -20.77 -12.82 10.42
C LYS A 76 -21.68 -13.28 9.26
N THR A 77 -21.25 -13.30 8.01
CA THR A 77 -22.12 -13.63 6.85
C THR A 77 -21.44 -14.51 5.78
N ASP A 78 -22.26 -15.09 4.90
CA ASP A 78 -21.83 -15.95 3.78
C ASP A 78 -20.85 -15.25 2.81
N LEU A 79 -20.28 -16.03 1.88
CA LEU A 79 -19.34 -15.58 0.85
C LEU A 79 -19.95 -14.48 -0.06
N ASP A 80 -19.51 -13.22 0.13
CA ASP A 80 -19.70 -12.14 -0.85
C ASP A 80 -18.49 -12.04 -1.77
N GLN A 81 -18.61 -12.63 -2.96
CA GLN A 81 -17.51 -12.66 -3.95
C GLN A 81 -17.19 -11.28 -4.53
N ASN A 82 -18.19 -10.38 -4.62
CA ASN A 82 -17.96 -9.03 -5.12
C ASN A 82 -17.13 -8.25 -4.11
N LEU A 83 -17.44 -8.40 -2.82
CA LEU A 83 -16.67 -7.79 -1.76
C LEU A 83 -15.19 -8.21 -1.82
N LEU A 84 -14.92 -9.53 -1.83
CA LEU A 84 -13.54 -10.04 -1.92
C LEU A 84 -12.81 -9.52 -3.16
N ARG A 85 -13.48 -9.49 -4.32
CA ARG A 85 -12.90 -9.00 -5.57
C ARG A 85 -12.54 -7.52 -5.46
N ASP A 86 -13.46 -6.71 -4.97
CA ASP A 86 -13.30 -5.27 -4.93
C ASP A 86 -12.23 -4.88 -3.89
N GLN A 87 -12.20 -5.54 -2.73
CA GLN A 87 -11.17 -5.37 -1.72
C GLN A 87 -9.78 -5.78 -2.24
N SER A 88 -9.66 -6.97 -2.84
CA SER A 88 -8.38 -7.45 -3.39
C SER A 88 -7.87 -6.53 -4.52
N HIS A 89 -8.76 -6.08 -5.40
CA HIS A 89 -8.43 -5.12 -6.45
C HIS A 89 -7.87 -3.80 -5.88
N GLN A 90 -8.55 -3.23 -4.88
CA GLN A 90 -8.10 -2.00 -4.21
C GLN A 90 -6.76 -2.20 -3.51
N LEU A 91 -6.53 -3.32 -2.82
CA LEU A 91 -5.25 -3.60 -2.18
C LEU A 91 -4.09 -3.69 -3.18
N LEU A 92 -4.31 -4.29 -4.35
CA LEU A 92 -3.30 -4.35 -5.41
C LEU A 92 -2.96 -2.96 -5.97
N GLN A 93 -3.98 -2.12 -6.20
CA GLN A 93 -3.77 -0.74 -6.64
C GLN A 93 -3.00 0.08 -5.60
N ASN A 94 -3.36 -0.07 -4.32
CA ASN A 94 -2.71 0.63 -3.21
C ASN A 94 -1.25 0.20 -3.05
N TYR A 95 -0.96 -1.10 -3.15
CA TYR A 95 0.40 -1.63 -3.17
C TYR A 95 1.23 -1.04 -4.32
N ALA A 96 0.68 -1.03 -5.53
CA ALA A 96 1.38 -0.50 -6.70
C ALA A 96 1.68 1.01 -6.59
N ASN A 97 0.82 1.79 -5.94
CA ASN A 97 1.10 3.20 -5.66
C ASN A 97 2.26 3.39 -4.68
N LEU A 98 2.34 2.54 -3.65
CA LEU A 98 3.46 2.55 -2.72
C LEU A 98 4.78 2.12 -3.38
N GLU A 99 4.76 1.13 -4.28
CA GLU A 99 5.94 0.76 -5.08
C GLU A 99 6.43 1.91 -5.95
N LYS A 100 5.52 2.64 -6.60
CA LYS A 100 5.87 3.83 -7.40
C LYS A 100 6.58 4.88 -6.56
N LEU A 101 6.11 5.12 -5.33
CA LEU A 101 6.77 6.05 -4.42
C LEU A 101 8.20 5.61 -4.11
N VAL A 102 8.40 4.35 -3.72
CA VAL A 102 9.73 3.82 -3.40
C VAL A 102 10.65 3.92 -4.61
N ALA A 103 10.20 3.53 -5.79
CA ALA A 103 10.98 3.61 -7.02
C ALA A 103 11.36 5.04 -7.39
N TYR A 104 10.45 6.00 -7.18
CA TYR A 104 10.73 7.41 -7.41
C TYR A 104 11.81 7.94 -6.46
N VAL A 105 11.71 7.63 -5.17
CA VAL A 105 12.71 8.04 -4.16
C VAL A 105 14.08 7.44 -4.49
N GLU A 106 14.14 6.19 -4.92
CA GLU A 106 15.38 5.55 -5.37
C GLU A 106 16.02 6.28 -6.53
N LYS A 107 15.22 6.56 -7.57
CA LYS A 107 15.67 7.32 -8.75
C LYS A 107 16.19 8.71 -8.36
N GLN A 108 15.53 9.41 -7.44
CA GLN A 108 15.99 10.72 -6.94
C GLN A 108 17.30 10.61 -6.18
N ALA A 109 17.46 9.60 -5.32
CA ALA A 109 18.71 9.37 -4.59
C ALA A 109 19.87 9.11 -5.57
N GLU A 110 19.65 8.26 -6.58
CA GLU A 110 20.62 7.98 -7.64
C GLU A 110 21.02 9.23 -8.43
N GLN A 111 20.03 10.02 -8.86
CA GLN A 111 20.27 11.28 -9.60
C GLN A 111 21.09 12.28 -8.79
N LYS A 112 20.91 12.32 -7.47
CA LYS A 112 21.68 13.17 -6.55
C LYS A 112 23.01 12.52 -6.11
N ASN A 113 23.36 11.34 -6.65
CA ASN A 113 24.51 10.52 -6.23
C ASN A 113 24.57 10.31 -4.70
N LYS A 114 23.40 10.09 -4.10
CA LYS A 114 23.18 9.85 -2.67
C LYS A 114 22.68 8.42 -2.47
N LYS A 115 22.86 7.91 -1.25
CA LYS A 115 22.21 6.67 -0.82
C LYS A 115 20.84 6.99 -0.26
N LEU A 116 19.92 6.04 -0.39
CA LEU A 116 18.68 6.04 0.38
C LEU A 116 18.96 6.14 1.87
N SER A 117 18.06 6.80 2.60
CA SER A 117 18.05 6.73 4.06
C SER A 117 17.81 5.29 4.52
N LYS A 118 18.25 4.97 5.75
CA LYS A 118 18.01 3.65 6.33
C LYS A 118 16.52 3.31 6.37
N GLN A 119 15.68 4.29 6.67
CA GLN A 119 14.23 4.09 6.73
C GLN A 119 13.60 3.77 5.37
N TRP A 120 14.06 4.41 4.29
CA TRP A 120 13.60 4.09 2.93
C TRP A 120 14.03 2.68 2.50
N VAL A 121 15.26 2.28 2.85
CA VAL A 121 15.74 0.90 2.61
C VAL A 121 14.88 -0.12 3.37
N GLU A 122 14.61 0.13 4.65
CA GLU A 122 13.75 -0.73 5.47
C GLU A 122 12.33 -0.83 4.91
N LEU A 123 11.74 0.30 4.48
CA LEU A 123 10.41 0.31 3.85
C LEU A 123 10.39 -0.53 2.58
N LYS A 124 11.38 -0.36 1.69
CA LYS A 124 11.52 -1.14 0.46
C LYS A 124 11.62 -2.64 0.75
N GLU A 125 12.49 -3.03 1.67
CA GLU A 125 12.67 -4.44 2.04
C GLU A 125 11.39 -5.04 2.65
N ASN A 126 10.67 -4.26 3.46
CA ASN A 126 9.42 -4.71 4.07
C ASN A 126 8.26 -4.78 3.08
N LEU A 127 8.27 -3.94 2.04
CA LEU A 127 7.30 -4.00 0.94
C LEU A 127 7.51 -5.26 0.09
N ALA A 128 8.77 -5.61 -0.20
CA ALA A 128 9.12 -6.82 -0.95
C ALA A 128 8.79 -8.13 -0.21
N LYS A 129 8.62 -8.08 1.12
CA LYS A 129 8.22 -9.24 1.95
C LYS A 129 6.71 -9.43 2.01
N MET A 130 5.91 -8.48 1.53
CA MET A 130 4.46 -8.62 1.54
C MET A 130 4.03 -9.73 0.57
N ASN A 131 3.04 -10.53 0.98
CA ASN A 131 2.56 -11.64 0.17
C ASN A 131 1.55 -11.19 -0.90
N ILE A 132 1.99 -10.37 -1.86
CA ILE A 132 1.13 -9.84 -2.92
C ILE A 132 0.48 -10.95 -3.77
N ASN A 133 1.22 -12.03 -4.05
CA ASN A 133 0.73 -13.17 -4.83
C ASN A 133 -0.55 -13.75 -4.24
N GLN A 134 -0.66 -13.77 -2.91
CA GLN A 134 -1.85 -14.29 -2.23
C GLN A 134 -3.08 -13.40 -2.49
N ILE A 135 -2.92 -12.09 -2.61
CA ILE A 135 -4.02 -11.17 -2.96
C ILE A 135 -4.38 -11.26 -4.44
N GLU A 136 -3.38 -11.41 -5.32
CA GLU A 136 -3.63 -11.65 -6.74
C GLU A 136 -4.41 -12.94 -6.98
N ASP A 137 -4.09 -14.01 -6.25
CA ASP A 137 -4.78 -15.29 -6.38
C ASP A 137 -6.23 -15.20 -5.91
N ILE A 138 -6.50 -14.40 -4.86
CA ILE A 138 -7.87 -14.10 -4.41
C ILE A 138 -8.62 -13.31 -5.49
N GLU A 139 -8.00 -12.28 -6.07
CA GLU A 139 -8.61 -11.47 -7.13
C GLU A 139 -8.93 -12.32 -8.38
N LYS A 140 -8.03 -13.23 -8.78
CA LYS A 140 -8.23 -14.16 -9.90
C LYS A 140 -9.34 -15.17 -9.60
N THR A 141 -9.32 -15.75 -8.40
CA THR A 141 -10.31 -16.75 -7.98
C THR A 141 -11.72 -16.15 -8.00
N THR A 142 -11.89 -14.96 -7.43
CA THR A 142 -13.18 -14.26 -7.39
C THR A 142 -13.70 -13.87 -8.78
N LYS A 143 -12.82 -13.45 -9.71
CA LYS A 143 -13.18 -13.21 -11.13
C LYS A 143 -13.61 -14.49 -11.87
N SER A 144 -13.08 -15.65 -11.51
CA SER A 144 -13.41 -16.92 -12.18
C SER A 144 -14.74 -17.54 -11.72
N MET A 145 -15.25 -17.08 -10.58
CA MET A 145 -16.48 -17.57 -9.97
C MET A 145 -17.72 -16.73 -10.29
N SER A 146 -17.53 -15.52 -10.84
CA SER A 146 -18.57 -14.59 -11.32
C SER A 146 -18.96 -14.88 -12.77
#